data_AF-A0A9P9T7F2-F1
#
_entry.id   AF-A0A9P9T7F2-F1
#
_cell.length_a   1.000
_cell.length_b   1.000
_cell.length_c   1.000
_cell.angle_alpha   90.00
_cell.angle_beta   90.00
_cell.angle_gamma   90.00
#
_symmetry.space_group_name_H-M   'P 1'
#
loop_
_entity.id
_entity.type
_entity.pdbx_description
1 polymer ?
#
loop_
_entity_poly.entity_id
_entity_poly.type
_entity_poly.pdbx_seq_one_letter_code
_entity_poly.pdbx_strand_id
1 'polypeptide(L)'
;MARRKNKNKVEYQRAFDAQIQEVEAQISRNNYGTLDWGNINPEKLPKAVWEVEVVVKTDEELIKERVDKELSGWPWKDCPQRLLLLGPYALNYVADGGQNTDPRFKLPQVAQHAPLFTKLFANDVVSRKLLSLIFEKHSTAWKFWSTCQEMTQIYDCYVHLWDMTGTLEDGGYFHNCEKPRYGPNAPAEPWNQGSVSPIIVIAPFRRPSGPASYYEQIRNIYTMSISISNFAENMQNLQLHRISFLTPQLLNLLIPKMTNLKVLGIYQCQLMHVAEIIRLLEIIKTDRPLGRENQISLDFYPMWHQGPEFYTNGTEWNPFYAGTYGATWDNTDMNTCLAVWSIVMRALPMARAQNVDIVSKGTAFRQWLDNGLLWKVEETLQAMLSPKPDLKLICALVDSRNPDHHGSVRRWASDSIGCRPEGWEPYVEKYHCNYCKLQVLGIFYQYHDIFELQSFHGNSARVANLTCLGCKLKLACQYEKDHYKASKRRLMKAWLHNVDDGWNTADLSKALSDFHTRRIILKADALDEKRMLAMNHTDPNNNYDAEYDCRQKPIPWEAYGKHGFQKRSPTANVPEDTQPSQWSRHNMDNRNAHFRC
;
A
#
# COMPACT_ATOMS: atom_id res chain seq x y z
N MET A 1 -33.68 38.98 32.65
CA MET A 1 -34.17 39.09 31.25
C MET A 1 -34.79 37.80 30.70
N ALA A 2 -34.22 36.61 30.91
CA ALA A 2 -34.75 35.35 30.34
C ALA A 2 -36.21 35.01 30.72
N ARG A 3 -36.62 35.25 31.98
CA ARG A 3 -38.02 35.04 32.44
C ARG A 3 -39.03 35.96 31.75
N ARG A 4 -38.64 37.18 31.36
CA ARG A 4 -39.50 38.14 30.65
C ARG A 4 -39.68 37.75 29.17
N LYS A 5 -38.61 37.22 28.53
CA LYS A 5 -38.66 36.70 27.15
C LYS A 5 -39.58 35.47 27.02
N ASN A 6 -39.56 34.57 28.00
CA ASN A 6 -40.41 33.37 27.97
C ASN A 6 -41.90 33.68 28.16
N LYS A 7 -42.23 34.69 28.97
CA LYS A 7 -43.63 35.11 29.17
C LYS A 7 -44.25 35.69 27.89
N ASN A 8 -43.50 36.56 27.19
CA ASN A 8 -43.96 37.15 25.93
C ASN A 8 -44.13 36.12 24.79
N LYS A 9 -43.28 35.08 24.75
CA LYS A 9 -43.40 33.99 23.77
C LYS A 9 -44.67 33.16 23.98
N VAL A 10 -45.02 32.88 25.24
CA VAL A 10 -46.23 32.12 25.59
C VAL A 10 -47.50 32.92 25.32
N GLU A 11 -47.50 34.23 25.62
CA GLU A 11 -48.65 35.09 25.33
C GLU A 11 -48.87 35.29 23.82
N TYR A 12 -47.79 35.40 23.03
CA TYR A 12 -47.89 35.48 21.56
C TYR A 12 -48.38 34.18 20.93
N GLN A 13 -47.84 33.02 21.35
CA GLN A 13 -48.28 31.73 20.85
C GLN A 13 -49.77 31.51 21.15
N ARG A 14 -50.22 31.87 22.36
CA ARG A 14 -51.65 31.80 22.71
C ARG A 14 -52.54 32.71 21.86
N ALA A 15 -52.08 33.93 21.56
CA ALA A 15 -52.84 34.85 20.70
C ALA A 15 -52.89 34.36 19.24
N PHE A 16 -51.81 33.76 18.75
CA PHE A 16 -51.72 33.18 17.41
C PHE A 16 -52.60 31.92 17.28
N ASP A 17 -52.51 31.01 18.25
CA ASP A 17 -53.33 29.79 18.29
C ASP A 17 -54.82 30.13 18.40
N ALA A 18 -55.19 31.18 19.16
CA ALA A 18 -56.57 31.66 19.25
C ALA A 18 -57.10 32.20 17.90
N GLN A 19 -56.26 32.89 17.12
CA GLN A 19 -56.65 33.36 15.78
C GLN A 19 -56.77 32.22 14.77
N ILE A 20 -55.91 31.19 14.85
CA ILE A 20 -56.05 29.98 14.03
C ILE A 20 -57.37 29.28 14.35
N GLN A 21 -57.69 29.12 15.64
CA GLN A 21 -58.96 28.51 16.05
C GLN A 21 -60.19 29.31 15.59
N GLU A 22 -60.11 30.64 15.58
CA GLU A 22 -61.18 31.50 15.05
C GLU A 22 -61.37 31.30 13.53
N VAL A 23 -60.27 31.21 12.78
CA VAL A 23 -60.28 30.96 11.34
C VAL A 23 -60.80 29.55 11.04
N GLU A 24 -60.35 28.53 11.77
CA GLU A 24 -60.85 27.15 11.67
C GLU A 24 -62.35 27.07 12.02
N ALA A 25 -62.81 27.82 13.02
CA ALA A 25 -64.22 27.89 13.39
C ALA A 25 -65.07 28.62 12.32
N GLN A 26 -64.51 29.60 11.61
CA GLN A 26 -65.17 30.23 10.46
C GLN A 26 -65.24 29.29 9.25
N ILE A 27 -64.17 28.53 8.98
CA ILE A 27 -64.12 27.49 7.95
C ILE A 27 -65.17 26.40 8.23
N SER A 28 -65.34 26.00 9.49
CA SER A 28 -66.34 25.00 9.88
C SER A 28 -67.79 25.48 9.75
N ARG A 29 -68.04 26.79 9.74
CA ARG A 29 -69.41 27.36 9.64
C ARG A 29 -69.84 27.57 8.19
N ASN A 30 -68.90 27.82 7.29
CA ASN A 30 -69.17 28.07 5.87
C ASN A 30 -68.75 26.86 5.04
N ASN A 31 -69.68 25.94 4.78
CA ASN A 31 -69.49 24.75 3.94
C ASN A 31 -68.71 25.09 2.65
N TYR A 32 -67.43 24.69 2.62
CA TYR A 32 -66.47 24.66 1.50
C TYR A 32 -66.83 25.48 0.24
N GLY A 33 -66.85 26.80 0.36
CA GLY A 33 -66.87 27.73 -0.77
C GLY A 33 -65.82 28.82 -0.59
N THR A 34 -64.80 28.81 -1.45
CA THR A 34 -63.77 29.84 -1.70
C THR A 34 -63.42 30.77 -0.52
N LEU A 35 -62.23 30.55 0.07
CA LEU A 35 -61.62 31.43 1.07
C LEU A 35 -61.53 32.89 0.55
N ASP A 36 -62.40 33.76 1.05
CA ASP A 36 -62.17 35.20 1.07
C ASP A 36 -61.29 35.51 2.29
N TRP A 37 -60.01 35.78 2.07
CA TRP A 37 -59.06 36.21 3.09
C TRP A 37 -59.33 37.67 3.49
N GLY A 38 -60.57 37.97 3.87
CA GLY A 38 -61.06 39.31 4.16
C GLY A 38 -60.06 40.10 5.00
N ASN A 39 -59.59 41.20 4.43
CA ASN A 39 -58.75 42.25 5.00
C ASN A 39 -58.24 41.98 6.44
N ILE A 40 -57.21 41.12 6.55
CA ILE A 40 -56.40 41.07 7.77
C ILE A 40 -55.74 42.44 7.88
N ASN A 41 -56.23 43.28 8.80
CA ASN A 41 -55.68 44.62 9.03
C ASN A 41 -54.26 44.48 9.62
N PRO A 42 -53.18 44.70 8.84
CA PRO A 42 -51.82 44.42 9.27
C PRO A 42 -51.37 45.36 10.39
N GLU A 43 -52.05 46.50 10.56
CA GLU A 43 -51.75 47.49 11.60
C GLU A 43 -52.24 47.06 12.99
N LYS A 44 -53.15 46.07 13.06
CA LYS A 44 -53.60 45.47 14.33
C LYS A 44 -52.75 44.26 14.74
N LEU A 45 -51.84 43.79 13.88
CA LEU A 45 -50.84 42.81 14.29
C LEU A 45 -49.84 43.51 15.23
N PRO A 46 -49.54 42.95 16.40
CA PRO A 46 -48.51 43.52 17.26
C PRO A 46 -47.21 43.57 16.46
N LYS A 47 -46.71 44.78 16.18
CA LYS A 47 -45.40 45.01 15.59
C LYS A 47 -44.36 44.48 16.57
N ALA A 48 -44.05 43.20 16.44
CA ALA A 48 -43.00 42.60 17.22
C ALA A 48 -41.68 43.17 16.71
N VAL A 49 -41.02 43.95 17.57
CA VAL A 49 -39.64 44.41 17.40
C VAL A 49 -38.76 43.16 17.45
N TRP A 50 -38.63 42.47 16.31
CA TRP A 50 -37.65 41.41 16.11
C TRP A 50 -36.44 41.98 15.41
N GLU A 51 -35.70 42.85 16.09
CA GLU A 51 -34.25 42.90 15.89
C GLU A 51 -33.64 41.92 16.88
N VAL A 52 -33.78 40.63 16.58
CA VAL A 52 -32.81 39.67 17.11
C VAL A 52 -31.76 39.60 16.02
N GLU A 53 -30.64 40.29 16.22
CA GLU A 53 -29.40 39.96 15.52
C GLU A 53 -29.14 38.47 15.75
N VAL A 54 -29.56 37.64 14.78
CA VAL A 54 -29.14 36.26 14.73
C VAL A 54 -27.69 36.36 14.30
N VAL A 55 -26.78 36.30 15.28
CA VAL A 55 -25.35 36.10 15.01
C VAL A 55 -25.27 34.79 14.24
N VAL A 56 -25.10 34.89 12.92
CA VAL A 56 -24.97 33.74 12.03
C VAL A 56 -23.67 33.07 12.43
N LYS A 57 -23.79 31.92 13.10
CA LYS A 57 -22.63 31.11 13.48
C LYS A 57 -21.88 30.71 12.23
N THR A 58 -20.56 30.80 12.29
CA THR A 58 -19.72 30.32 11.18
C THR A 58 -19.79 28.78 11.09
N ASP A 59 -19.45 28.21 9.93
CA ASP A 59 -19.38 26.75 9.76
C ASP A 59 -18.44 26.09 10.79
N GLU A 60 -17.37 26.79 11.16
CA GLU A 60 -16.42 26.35 12.19
C GLU A 60 -17.06 26.29 13.58
N GLU A 61 -17.88 27.28 13.94
CA GLU A 61 -18.61 27.29 15.21
C GLU A 61 -19.68 26.19 15.25
N LEU A 62 -20.36 25.94 14.13
CA LEU A 62 -21.35 24.86 14.01
C LEU A 62 -20.70 23.47 14.09
N ILE A 63 -19.53 23.28 13.47
CA ILE A 63 -18.74 22.04 13.58
C ILE A 63 -18.27 21.85 15.02
N LYS A 64 -17.73 22.90 15.63
CA LYS A 64 -17.25 22.87 17.01
C LYS A 64 -18.37 22.52 17.97
N GLU A 65 -19.53 23.15 17.86
CA GLU A 65 -20.69 22.86 18.71
C GLU A 65 -21.18 21.41 18.54
N ARG A 66 -21.17 20.88 17.31
CA ARG A 66 -21.51 19.47 17.04
C ARG A 66 -20.51 18.51 17.70
N VAL A 67 -19.22 18.77 17.54
CA VAL A 67 -18.15 17.97 18.15
C VAL A 67 -18.20 18.05 19.67
N ASP A 68 -18.32 19.24 20.26
CA ASP A 68 -18.38 19.45 21.71
C ASP A 68 -19.62 18.78 22.32
N LYS A 69 -20.75 18.78 21.60
CA LYS A 69 -21.98 18.09 22.02
C LYS A 69 -21.81 16.57 22.00
N GLU A 70 -21.24 16.00 20.94
CA GLU A 70 -21.09 14.55 20.78
C GLU A 70 -19.94 13.97 21.62
N LEU A 71 -18.89 14.76 21.86
CA LEU A 71 -17.77 14.43 22.74
C LEU A 71 -17.95 14.97 24.17
N SER A 72 -19.19 15.28 24.56
CA SER A 72 -19.47 15.77 25.91
C SER A 72 -18.94 14.81 26.98
N GLY A 73 -18.20 15.35 27.93
CA GLY A 73 -17.54 14.58 28.98
C GLY A 73 -16.31 13.80 28.53
N TRP A 74 -15.68 14.15 27.39
CA TRP A 74 -14.38 13.62 27.00
C TRP A 74 -13.23 14.18 27.88
N PRO A 75 -12.27 13.35 28.32
CA PRO A 75 -12.27 11.89 28.23
C PRO A 75 -13.34 11.26 29.14
N TRP A 76 -14.10 10.29 28.64
CA TRP A 76 -15.23 9.71 29.36
C TRP A 76 -14.79 8.97 30.63
N LYS A 77 -15.61 9.07 31.67
CA LYS A 77 -15.46 8.25 32.89
C LYS A 77 -15.47 6.76 32.47
N ASP A 78 -14.53 6.00 33.02
CA ASP A 78 -14.30 4.58 32.73
C ASP A 78 -13.71 4.27 31.33
N CYS A 79 -13.24 5.28 30.60
CA CYS A 79 -12.44 5.03 29.40
C CYS A 79 -11.13 4.32 29.80
N PRO A 80 -10.82 3.14 29.22
CA PRO A 80 -9.64 2.39 29.61
C PRO A 80 -8.37 3.21 29.33
N GLN A 81 -7.45 3.26 30.30
CA GLN A 81 -6.17 3.98 30.15
C GLN A 81 -5.23 3.32 29.12
N ARG A 82 -5.53 2.08 28.72
CA ARG A 82 -4.75 1.31 27.75
C ARG A 82 -5.69 0.56 26.81
N LEU A 83 -5.38 0.58 25.52
CA LEU A 83 -6.06 -0.25 24.53
C LEU A 83 -5.47 -1.67 24.61
N LEU A 84 -6.34 -2.66 24.83
CA LEU A 84 -6.00 -4.07 24.71
C LEU A 84 -6.29 -4.50 23.27
N LEU A 85 -5.25 -4.94 22.56
CA LEU A 85 -5.38 -5.50 21.23
C LEU A 85 -5.65 -6.99 21.40
N LEU A 86 -6.90 -7.38 21.21
CA LEU A 86 -7.27 -8.79 21.09
C LEU A 86 -6.93 -9.18 19.65
N GLY A 87 -6.31 -10.34 19.42
CA GLY A 87 -5.66 -10.72 18.15
C GLY A 87 -6.58 -10.61 16.91
N PRO A 88 -6.05 -10.82 15.69
CA PRO A 88 -6.81 -10.61 14.45
C PRO A 88 -8.15 -11.37 14.44
N TYR A 89 -9.25 -10.61 14.38
CA TYR A 89 -10.59 -11.17 14.20
C TYR A 89 -10.92 -11.25 12.71
N ALA A 90 -11.14 -12.46 12.22
CA ALA A 90 -11.92 -12.66 11.00
C ALA A 90 -13.39 -12.69 11.40
N LEU A 91 -14.24 -11.90 10.74
CA LEU A 91 -15.67 -12.19 10.75
C LEU A 91 -15.85 -13.60 10.16
N ASN A 92 -16.69 -14.43 10.77
CA ASN A 92 -17.12 -15.70 10.17
C ASN A 92 -17.92 -15.36 8.91
N TYR A 93 -17.21 -15.15 7.81
CA TYR A 93 -17.81 -14.73 6.56
C TYR A 93 -18.39 -15.96 5.87
N VAL A 94 -19.70 -15.93 5.65
CA VAL A 94 -20.38 -16.94 4.85
C VAL A 94 -20.02 -16.68 3.40
N ALA A 95 -19.27 -17.60 2.80
CA ALA A 95 -19.12 -17.59 1.34
C ALA A 95 -20.51 -17.86 0.74
N ASP A 96 -20.91 -17.06 -0.25
CA ASP A 96 -22.15 -17.19 -1.04
C ASP A 96 -23.46 -16.79 -0.35
N GLY A 97 -23.70 -15.48 -0.25
CA GLY A 97 -25.06 -14.93 -0.22
C GLY A 97 -25.99 -15.43 0.89
N GLY A 98 -25.44 -15.96 1.99
CA GLY A 98 -26.22 -16.53 3.09
C GLY A 98 -26.76 -17.95 2.84
N GLN A 99 -26.32 -18.66 1.80
CA GLN A 99 -26.82 -20.02 1.49
C GLN A 99 -25.88 -21.16 1.93
N ASN A 100 -24.61 -20.91 2.20
CA ASN A 100 -23.72 -21.93 2.79
C ASN A 100 -23.79 -21.85 4.31
N THR A 101 -24.47 -22.80 4.95
CA THR A 101 -24.69 -22.84 6.42
C THR A 101 -23.42 -23.09 7.24
N ASP A 102 -22.26 -23.27 6.60
CA ASP A 102 -20.99 -23.53 7.27
C ASP A 102 -19.89 -22.58 6.76
N PRO A 103 -19.55 -21.52 7.51
CA PRO A 103 -18.42 -20.67 7.14
C PRO A 103 -17.14 -21.50 7.21
N ARG A 104 -16.31 -21.41 6.15
CA ARG A 104 -15.03 -22.16 6.02
C ARG A 104 -14.08 -21.94 7.20
N PHE A 105 -14.28 -20.85 7.94
CA PHE A 105 -13.63 -20.57 9.21
C PHE A 105 -14.73 -20.28 10.25
N LYS A 106 -14.80 -21.11 11.29
CA LYS A 106 -15.60 -20.86 12.50
C LYS A 106 -14.67 -20.45 13.63
N LEU A 107 -14.47 -19.16 13.81
CA LEU A 107 -13.95 -18.64 15.07
C LEU A 107 -15.09 -18.60 16.10
N PRO A 108 -14.82 -18.87 17.39
CA PRO A 108 -15.79 -18.65 18.45
C PRO A 108 -16.34 -17.22 18.37
N GLN A 109 -17.66 -17.07 18.29
CA GLN A 109 -18.29 -15.74 18.38
C GLN A 109 -18.12 -15.21 19.80
N VAL A 110 -17.16 -14.32 19.99
CA VAL A 110 -17.04 -13.51 21.19
C VAL A 110 -17.38 -12.08 20.79
N ALA A 111 -18.46 -11.53 21.35
CA ALA A 111 -18.80 -10.13 21.12
C ALA A 111 -17.73 -9.24 21.74
N GLN A 112 -16.99 -8.52 20.89
CA GLN A 112 -15.95 -7.60 21.32
C GLN A 112 -16.38 -6.17 21.07
N HIS A 113 -16.88 -5.57 22.14
CA HIS A 113 -17.32 -4.18 22.12
C HIS A 113 -16.23 -3.26 22.65
N ALA A 114 -16.03 -2.13 21.96
CA ALA A 114 -15.14 -1.06 22.36
C ALA A 114 -15.93 0.26 22.40
N PRO A 115 -16.61 0.57 23.52
CA PRO A 115 -17.47 1.75 23.66
C PRO A 115 -16.78 3.08 23.32
N LEU A 116 -15.45 3.13 23.49
CA LEU A 116 -14.60 4.23 23.07
C LEU A 116 -14.70 4.47 21.56
N PHE A 117 -14.52 3.43 20.76
CA PHE A 117 -14.56 3.54 19.31
C PHE A 117 -15.98 3.78 18.80
N THR A 118 -16.99 3.12 19.36
CA THR A 118 -18.40 3.41 19.02
C THR A 118 -18.70 4.91 19.13
N LYS A 119 -18.27 5.54 20.24
CA LYS A 119 -18.50 6.98 20.46
C LYS A 119 -17.65 7.87 19.56
N LEU A 120 -16.36 7.54 19.35
CA LEU A 120 -15.49 8.32 18.47
C LEU A 120 -15.95 8.29 17.01
N PHE A 121 -16.46 7.14 16.56
CA PHE A 121 -16.90 6.92 15.18
C PHE A 121 -18.38 7.29 14.95
N ALA A 122 -19.16 7.53 16.01
CA ALA A 122 -20.51 8.10 15.88
C ALA A 122 -20.51 9.52 15.32
N ASN A 123 -19.41 10.28 15.51
CA ASN A 123 -19.22 11.60 14.92
C ASN A 123 -18.51 11.48 13.57
N ASP A 124 -19.20 11.83 12.47
CA ASP A 124 -18.66 11.74 11.11
C ASP A 124 -17.38 12.58 10.90
N VAL A 125 -17.27 13.76 11.54
CA VAL A 125 -16.08 14.63 11.42
C VAL A 125 -14.87 13.99 12.11
N VAL A 126 -15.04 13.50 13.34
CA VAL A 126 -14.01 12.80 14.11
C VAL A 126 -13.61 11.50 13.41
N SER A 127 -14.60 10.70 12.99
CA SER A 127 -14.42 9.45 12.24
C SER A 127 -13.56 9.67 10.99
N ARG A 128 -13.94 10.60 10.11
CA ARG A 128 -13.17 10.92 8.90
C ARG A 128 -11.75 11.36 9.22
N LYS A 129 -11.56 12.16 10.27
CA LYS A 129 -10.23 12.62 10.69
C LYS A 129 -9.38 11.45 11.20
N LEU A 130 -9.91 10.61 12.08
CA LEU A 130 -9.23 9.43 12.61
C LEU A 130 -8.86 8.47 11.47
N LEU A 131 -9.81 8.15 10.58
CA LEU A 131 -9.56 7.30 9.43
C LEU A 131 -8.48 7.89 8.53
N SER A 132 -8.52 9.20 8.25
CA SER A 132 -7.45 9.82 7.44
C SER A 132 -6.05 9.62 8.03
N LEU A 133 -5.91 9.62 9.36
CA LEU A 133 -4.64 9.35 10.06
C LEU A 133 -4.29 7.86 10.08
N ILE A 134 -5.27 6.99 10.32
CA ILE A 134 -5.10 5.53 10.36
C ILE A 134 -4.66 5.00 9.00
N PHE A 135 -5.25 5.53 7.92
CA PHE A 135 -4.99 5.10 6.55
C PHE A 135 -3.79 5.80 5.90
N GLU A 136 -3.13 6.73 6.58
CA GLU A 136 -1.87 7.32 6.13
C GLU A 136 -0.79 6.24 5.94
N LYS A 137 -0.79 5.22 6.81
CA LYS A 137 0.19 4.11 6.81
C LYS A 137 -0.55 2.79 6.91
N HIS A 138 -0.28 1.84 6.02
CA HIS A 138 -0.95 0.55 6.05
C HIS A 138 -0.68 -0.21 7.35
N SER A 139 0.53 -0.08 7.90
CA SER A 139 0.87 -0.74 9.17
C SER A 139 0.01 -0.29 10.34
N THR A 140 -0.53 0.93 10.29
CA THR A 140 -1.52 1.44 11.25
C THR A 140 -2.91 0.93 10.88
N ALA A 141 -3.30 1.01 9.62
CA ALA A 141 -4.62 0.59 9.13
C ALA A 141 -4.94 -0.88 9.44
N TRP A 142 -4.06 -1.83 9.12
CA TRP A 142 -4.35 -3.24 9.38
C TRP A 142 -4.31 -3.58 10.87
N LYS A 143 -3.41 -2.94 11.65
CA LYS A 143 -3.38 -3.11 13.11
C LYS A 143 -4.65 -2.60 13.75
N PHE A 144 -5.16 -1.47 13.25
CA PHE A 144 -6.41 -0.90 13.68
C PHE A 144 -7.60 -1.80 13.31
N TRP A 145 -7.65 -2.29 12.07
CA TRP A 145 -8.65 -3.25 11.60
C TRP A 145 -8.69 -4.55 12.44
N SER A 146 -7.52 -5.01 12.88
CA SER A 146 -7.36 -6.23 13.68
C SER A 146 -7.51 -6.04 15.20
N THR A 147 -7.90 -4.85 15.68
CA THR A 147 -8.03 -4.61 17.12
C THR A 147 -9.22 -5.32 17.78
N CYS A 148 -10.39 -5.33 17.12
CA CYS A 148 -11.59 -6.03 17.55
C CYS A 148 -12.61 -6.12 16.41
N GLN A 149 -13.65 -6.95 16.58
CA GLN A 149 -14.73 -7.13 15.60
C GLN A 149 -15.48 -5.84 15.27
N GLU A 150 -15.78 -5.01 16.27
CA GLU A 150 -16.45 -3.72 16.06
C GLU A 150 -15.61 -2.80 15.18
N MET A 151 -14.29 -2.84 15.35
CA MET A 151 -13.41 -2.05 14.50
C MET A 151 -13.33 -2.57 13.07
N THR A 152 -13.34 -3.89 12.87
CA THR A 152 -13.49 -4.49 11.56
C THR A 152 -14.77 -4.00 10.86
N GLN A 153 -15.90 -4.00 11.56
CA GLN A 153 -17.18 -3.54 11.00
C GLN A 153 -17.17 -2.05 10.64
N ILE A 154 -16.70 -1.19 11.55
CA ILE A 154 -16.56 0.24 11.30
C ILE A 154 -15.63 0.46 10.09
N TYR A 155 -14.49 -0.21 10.04
CA TYR A 155 -13.54 -0.12 8.94
C TYR A 155 -14.19 -0.51 7.61
N ASP A 156 -14.96 -1.59 7.57
CA ASP A 156 -15.68 -2.05 6.36
C ASP A 156 -16.77 -1.06 5.90
N CYS A 157 -17.31 -0.22 6.79
CA CYS A 157 -18.26 0.84 6.40
C CYS A 157 -17.59 2.04 5.70
N TYR A 158 -16.30 2.26 5.94
CA TYR A 158 -15.57 3.42 5.40
C TYR A 158 -14.56 3.05 4.30
N VAL A 159 -14.31 1.77 4.07
CA VAL A 159 -13.38 1.27 3.06
C VAL A 159 -14.10 0.40 2.06
N HIS A 160 -13.83 0.62 0.77
CA HIS A 160 -14.22 -0.37 -0.23
C HIS A 160 -13.10 -1.39 -0.42
N LEU A 161 -13.44 -2.66 -0.16
CA LEU A 161 -12.57 -3.79 -0.39
C LEU A 161 -12.84 -4.33 -1.79
N TRP A 162 -11.88 -4.13 -2.69
CA TRP A 162 -11.96 -4.62 -4.05
C TRP A 162 -11.19 -5.93 -4.17
N ASP A 163 -11.87 -6.96 -4.69
CA ASP A 163 -11.36 -8.31 -4.69
C ASP A 163 -10.77 -8.71 -6.04
N MET A 164 -9.49 -9.08 -6.01
CA MET A 164 -8.72 -9.53 -7.18
C MET A 164 -8.81 -11.03 -7.44
N THR A 165 -9.46 -11.84 -6.59
CA THR A 165 -9.64 -13.28 -6.84
C THR A 165 -10.76 -13.56 -7.83
N GLY A 166 -11.82 -12.75 -7.79
CA GLY A 166 -13.05 -12.92 -8.53
C GLY A 166 -13.96 -14.05 -8.04
N THR A 167 -15.23 -13.98 -8.41
CA THR A 167 -16.16 -15.12 -8.35
C THR A 167 -16.15 -15.86 -9.68
N LEU A 168 -16.53 -17.15 -9.69
CA LEU A 168 -16.43 -18.06 -10.83
C LEU A 168 -17.10 -17.57 -12.13
N GLU A 169 -18.00 -16.59 -12.07
CA GLU A 169 -18.81 -16.17 -13.23
C GLU A 169 -18.41 -14.78 -13.79
N ASP A 170 -18.03 -13.80 -12.98
CA ASP A 170 -17.89 -12.39 -13.43
C ASP A 170 -16.47 -11.77 -13.31
N GLY A 171 -15.49 -12.49 -12.74
CA GLY A 171 -14.15 -11.95 -12.47
C GLY A 171 -14.11 -11.16 -11.15
N GLY A 172 -13.09 -10.31 -10.98
CA GLY A 172 -12.85 -9.54 -9.77
C GLY A 172 -14.05 -8.68 -9.36
N TYR A 173 -14.27 -8.53 -8.05
CA TYR A 173 -15.38 -7.75 -7.51
C TYR A 173 -14.92 -6.33 -7.16
N PHE A 174 -15.38 -5.35 -7.94
CA PHE A 174 -15.02 -3.93 -7.80
C PHE A 174 -16.23 -3.06 -7.47
N HIS A 175 -17.20 -3.60 -6.70
CA HIS A 175 -18.42 -2.90 -6.32
C HIS A 175 -19.22 -2.35 -7.52
N ASN A 176 -19.26 -3.08 -8.63
CA ASN A 176 -19.89 -2.67 -9.90
C ASN A 176 -19.26 -1.42 -10.55
N CYS A 177 -18.08 -0.96 -10.11
CA CYS A 177 -17.43 0.22 -10.65
C CYS A 177 -16.94 0.03 -12.10
N GLU A 178 -16.86 -1.21 -12.59
CA GLU A 178 -16.54 -1.54 -13.97
C GLU A 178 -17.70 -1.25 -14.95
N LYS A 179 -18.94 -1.12 -14.44
CA LYS A 179 -20.13 -0.90 -15.27
C LYS A 179 -20.20 0.56 -15.74
N PRO A 180 -20.81 0.82 -16.92
CA PRO A 180 -21.04 2.18 -17.38
C PRO A 180 -21.89 2.98 -16.39
N ARG A 181 -21.46 4.20 -16.07
CA ARG A 181 -22.17 5.09 -15.14
C ARG A 181 -23.33 5.85 -15.80
N TYR A 182 -23.22 6.08 -17.11
CA TYR A 182 -24.17 6.86 -17.90
C TYR A 182 -24.46 6.17 -19.23
N GLY A 183 -25.60 6.53 -19.84
CA GLY A 183 -26.01 6.03 -21.16
C GLY A 183 -26.91 4.79 -21.09
N PRO A 184 -27.33 4.27 -22.25
CA PRO A 184 -28.33 3.19 -22.34
C PRO A 184 -27.86 1.86 -21.73
N ASN A 185 -26.55 1.70 -21.54
CA ASN A 185 -25.95 0.50 -20.96
C ASN A 185 -25.68 0.64 -19.45
N ALA A 186 -26.00 1.78 -18.85
CA ALA A 186 -25.86 1.96 -17.41
C ALA A 186 -26.96 1.18 -16.67
N PRO A 187 -26.65 0.46 -15.58
CA PRO A 187 -27.65 -0.25 -14.81
C PRO A 187 -28.75 0.69 -14.27
N ALA A 188 -30.01 0.32 -14.49
CA ALA A 188 -31.15 1.09 -13.99
C ALA A 188 -31.28 1.01 -12.46
N GLU A 189 -30.97 -0.16 -11.89
CA GLU A 189 -31.11 -0.42 -10.46
C GLU A 189 -30.01 0.27 -9.64
N PRO A 190 -30.34 1.06 -8.59
CA PRO A 190 -29.37 1.82 -7.81
C PRO A 190 -28.23 1.00 -7.22
N TRP A 191 -28.50 -0.22 -6.73
CA TRP A 191 -27.48 -1.10 -6.15
C TRP A 191 -26.47 -1.65 -7.19
N ASN A 192 -26.78 -1.52 -8.48
CA ASN A 192 -25.90 -1.93 -9.58
C ASN A 192 -25.12 -0.78 -10.22
N GLN A 193 -25.34 0.48 -9.82
CA GLN A 193 -24.77 1.67 -10.46
C GLN A 193 -23.29 1.94 -10.18
N GLY A 194 -22.61 1.07 -9.43
CA GLY A 194 -21.22 1.25 -9.04
C GLY A 194 -21.08 2.26 -7.89
N SER A 195 -20.29 1.93 -6.87
CA SER A 195 -19.99 2.90 -5.80
C SER A 195 -18.57 2.75 -5.29
N VAL A 196 -17.97 3.89 -4.94
CA VAL A 196 -16.58 3.95 -4.50
C VAL A 196 -16.47 4.76 -3.21
N SER A 197 -15.77 4.23 -2.22
CA SER A 197 -15.33 4.98 -1.06
C SER A 197 -14.07 5.79 -1.41
N PRO A 198 -13.80 6.95 -0.76
CA PRO A 198 -12.52 7.64 -0.86
C PRO A 198 -11.31 6.76 -0.51
N ILE A 199 -11.50 5.69 0.27
CA ILE A 199 -10.47 4.75 0.70
C ILE A 199 -10.76 3.37 0.08
N ILE A 200 -9.79 2.86 -0.68
CA ILE A 200 -9.92 1.60 -1.41
C ILE A 200 -8.73 0.71 -1.10
N VAL A 201 -9.02 -0.54 -0.73
CA VAL A 201 -8.02 -1.59 -0.59
C VAL A 201 -8.32 -2.65 -1.63
N ILE A 202 -7.36 -2.88 -2.53
CA ILE A 202 -7.44 -3.86 -3.60
C ILE A 202 -6.52 -5.04 -3.26
N ALA A 203 -7.08 -6.21 -3.04
CA ALA A 203 -6.32 -7.41 -2.70
C ALA A 203 -7.05 -8.69 -3.17
N PRO A 204 -6.35 -9.82 -3.28
CA PRO A 204 -7.02 -11.11 -3.43
C PRO A 204 -7.57 -11.58 -2.07
N PHE A 205 -8.87 -11.43 -1.82
CA PHE A 205 -9.50 -11.72 -0.53
C PHE A 205 -10.24 -13.07 -0.49
N ARG A 206 -11.00 -13.43 -1.53
CA ARG A 206 -12.00 -14.51 -1.44
C ARG A 206 -11.75 -15.55 -2.52
N ARG A 207 -11.07 -16.66 -2.20
CA ARG A 207 -11.10 -17.82 -3.09
C ARG A 207 -11.42 -19.11 -2.33
N PRO A 208 -12.39 -19.90 -2.79
CA PRO A 208 -12.72 -21.20 -2.23
C PRO A 208 -11.52 -22.14 -2.07
N SER A 209 -10.73 -22.24 -3.13
CA SER A 209 -9.67 -23.22 -3.26
C SER A 209 -8.72 -22.79 -4.35
N GLY A 210 -7.44 -23.00 -4.09
CA GLY A 210 -6.38 -22.81 -5.06
C GLY A 210 -6.13 -21.36 -5.47
N PRO A 211 -4.99 -21.11 -6.14
CA PRO A 211 -4.62 -19.79 -6.66
C PRO A 211 -5.36 -19.45 -7.96
N ALA A 212 -5.69 -18.17 -8.17
CA ALA A 212 -6.30 -17.68 -9.41
C ALA A 212 -5.44 -18.03 -10.63
N SER A 213 -6.06 -18.40 -11.76
CA SER A 213 -5.35 -18.62 -13.02
C SER A 213 -4.73 -17.31 -13.52
N TYR A 214 -3.74 -17.38 -14.40
CA TYR A 214 -3.22 -16.16 -15.03
C TYR A 214 -4.25 -15.46 -15.91
N TYR A 215 -5.16 -16.23 -16.52
CA TYR A 215 -6.34 -15.70 -17.21
C TYR A 215 -7.19 -14.82 -16.27
N GLU A 216 -7.56 -15.34 -15.11
CA GLU A 216 -8.37 -14.60 -14.12
C GLU A 216 -7.60 -13.38 -13.61
N GLN A 217 -6.33 -13.55 -13.23
CA GLN A 217 -5.51 -12.45 -12.72
C GLN A 217 -5.39 -11.29 -13.72
N ILE A 218 -5.22 -11.59 -15.02
CA ILE A 218 -5.13 -10.53 -16.04
C ILE A 218 -6.50 -9.93 -16.39
N ARG A 219 -7.58 -10.72 -16.36
CA ARG A 219 -8.94 -10.20 -16.51
C ARG A 219 -9.26 -9.24 -15.37
N ASN A 220 -8.90 -9.61 -14.14
CA ASN A 220 -9.19 -8.82 -12.95
C ASN A 220 -8.38 -7.52 -12.93
N ILE A 221 -7.12 -7.52 -13.37
CA ILE A 221 -6.34 -6.28 -13.48
C ILE A 221 -6.90 -5.34 -14.57
N TYR A 222 -7.46 -5.90 -15.65
CA TYR A 222 -8.16 -5.13 -16.68
C TYR A 222 -9.45 -4.49 -16.14
N THR A 223 -10.31 -5.29 -15.48
CA THR A 223 -11.55 -4.80 -14.86
C THR A 223 -11.27 -3.78 -13.76
N MET A 224 -10.23 -3.99 -12.95
CA MET A 224 -9.73 -3.01 -11.98
C MET A 224 -9.35 -1.70 -12.67
N SER A 225 -8.68 -1.76 -13.81
CA SER A 225 -8.26 -0.57 -14.56
C SER A 225 -9.45 0.23 -15.11
N ILE A 226 -10.51 -0.45 -15.57
CA ILE A 226 -11.78 0.20 -15.94
C ILE A 226 -12.42 0.85 -14.72
N SER A 227 -12.54 0.10 -13.63
CA SER A 227 -13.16 0.56 -12.38
C SER A 227 -12.47 1.81 -11.84
N ILE A 228 -11.13 1.81 -11.87
CA ILE A 228 -10.31 2.97 -11.55
C ILE A 228 -10.61 4.11 -12.52
N SER A 229 -10.60 3.87 -13.82
CA SER A 229 -10.85 4.91 -14.82
C SER A 229 -12.21 5.59 -14.63
N ASN A 230 -13.25 4.83 -14.29
CA ASN A 230 -14.61 5.34 -14.12
C ASN A 230 -14.77 6.21 -12.85
N PHE A 231 -13.94 5.97 -11.83
CA PHE A 231 -14.09 6.55 -10.50
C PHE A 231 -12.84 7.27 -9.98
N ALA A 232 -11.87 7.56 -10.87
CA ALA A 232 -10.53 8.04 -10.49
C ALA A 232 -10.57 9.31 -9.62
N GLU A 233 -11.51 10.22 -9.90
CA GLU A 233 -11.66 11.48 -9.16
C GLU A 233 -12.15 11.29 -7.73
N ASN A 234 -12.82 10.18 -7.41
CA ASN A 234 -13.33 9.91 -6.07
C ASN A 234 -12.27 9.25 -5.15
N MET A 235 -11.17 8.75 -5.72
CA MET A 235 -10.15 8.02 -4.98
C MET A 235 -9.19 8.97 -4.26
N GLN A 236 -9.09 8.85 -2.94
CA GLN A 236 -8.14 9.61 -2.12
C GLN A 236 -7.04 8.73 -1.53
N ASN A 237 -7.34 7.47 -1.24
CA ASN A 237 -6.39 6.49 -0.72
C ASN A 237 -6.55 5.18 -1.48
N LEU A 238 -5.47 4.75 -2.14
CA LEU A 238 -5.45 3.51 -2.91
C LEU A 238 -4.37 2.59 -2.35
N GLN A 239 -4.76 1.41 -1.86
CA GLN A 239 -3.85 0.39 -1.37
C GLN A 239 -3.91 -0.86 -2.25
N LEU A 240 -2.78 -1.23 -2.85
CA LEU A 240 -2.65 -2.35 -3.78
C LEU A 240 -1.85 -3.48 -3.11
N HIS A 241 -2.48 -4.61 -2.86
CA HIS A 241 -1.88 -5.74 -2.14
C HIS A 241 -1.79 -6.97 -3.02
N ARG A 242 -0.57 -7.54 -3.13
CA ARG A 242 -0.34 -8.87 -3.73
C ARG A 242 -0.93 -9.04 -5.14
N ILE A 243 -1.00 -7.96 -5.90
CA ILE A 243 -1.45 -7.98 -7.30
C ILE A 243 -0.30 -8.47 -8.18
N SER A 244 -0.39 -9.71 -8.66
CA SER A 244 0.71 -10.40 -9.36
C SER A 244 1.19 -9.69 -10.62
N PHE A 245 0.29 -9.10 -11.39
CA PHE A 245 0.60 -8.42 -12.66
C PHE A 245 0.77 -6.91 -12.54
N LEU A 246 0.77 -6.34 -11.33
CA LEU A 246 0.93 -4.90 -11.15
C LEU A 246 2.33 -4.47 -11.55
N THR A 247 2.43 -3.50 -12.46
CA THR A 247 3.70 -2.93 -12.91
C THR A 247 3.73 -1.41 -12.75
N PRO A 248 4.92 -0.80 -12.65
CA PRO A 248 5.04 0.66 -12.64
C PRO A 248 4.48 1.29 -13.92
N GLN A 249 4.52 0.59 -15.06
CA GLN A 249 3.98 1.08 -16.33
C GLN A 249 2.45 1.21 -16.28
N LEU A 250 1.75 0.26 -15.67
CA LEU A 250 0.31 0.36 -15.47
C LEU A 250 -0.03 1.51 -14.51
N LEU A 251 0.70 1.62 -13.40
CA LEU A 251 0.52 2.71 -12.44
C LEU A 251 0.74 4.09 -13.08
N ASN A 252 1.69 4.20 -13.99
CA ASN A 252 1.95 5.44 -14.73
C ASN A 252 0.77 5.87 -15.62
N LEU A 253 -0.13 4.95 -15.98
CA LEU A 253 -1.37 5.27 -16.71
C LEU A 253 -2.53 5.61 -15.76
N LEU A 254 -2.62 4.91 -14.62
CA LEU A 254 -3.74 5.02 -13.69
C LEU A 254 -3.62 6.22 -12.75
N ILE A 255 -2.45 6.40 -12.12
CA ILE A 255 -2.24 7.40 -11.06
C ILE A 255 -2.49 8.84 -11.55
N PRO A 256 -2.05 9.25 -12.76
CA PRO A 256 -2.33 10.60 -13.25
C PRO A 256 -3.83 10.93 -13.34
N LYS A 257 -4.70 9.94 -13.57
CA LYS A 257 -6.16 10.14 -13.64
C LYS A 257 -6.80 10.40 -12.27
N MET A 258 -6.15 9.99 -11.17
CA MET A 258 -6.66 10.17 -9.80
C MET A 258 -6.24 11.53 -9.23
N THR A 259 -6.95 12.60 -9.60
CA THR A 259 -6.60 14.00 -9.26
C THR A 259 -6.72 14.33 -7.76
N ASN A 260 -7.46 13.50 -7.01
CA ASN A 260 -7.67 13.67 -5.56
C ASN A 260 -6.88 12.65 -4.71
N LEU A 261 -5.99 11.87 -5.32
CA LEU A 261 -5.16 10.90 -4.61
C LEU A 261 -4.23 11.60 -3.61
N LYS A 262 -4.22 11.12 -2.37
CA LYS A 262 -3.39 11.60 -1.26
C LYS A 262 -2.44 10.52 -0.74
N VAL A 263 -2.85 9.26 -0.83
CA VAL A 263 -2.04 8.12 -0.35
C VAL A 263 -2.04 7.02 -1.39
N LEU A 264 -0.85 6.57 -1.76
CA LEU A 264 -0.62 5.40 -2.61
C LEU A 264 0.13 4.34 -1.80
N GLY A 265 -0.56 3.24 -1.49
CA GLY A 265 0.02 2.08 -0.84
C GLY A 265 0.26 0.94 -1.83
N ILE A 266 1.44 0.34 -1.84
CA ILE A 266 1.75 -0.82 -2.71
C ILE A 266 2.51 -1.86 -1.88
N TYR A 267 1.97 -3.08 -1.78
CA TYR A 267 2.46 -4.08 -0.84
C TYR A 267 2.60 -5.45 -1.45
N GLN A 268 3.83 -5.98 -1.45
CA GLN A 268 4.15 -7.35 -1.86
C GLN A 268 3.60 -7.72 -3.25
N CYS A 269 3.54 -6.78 -4.19
CA CYS A 269 3.20 -7.05 -5.58
C CYS A 269 4.40 -7.70 -6.27
N GLN A 270 4.19 -8.86 -6.90
CA GLN A 270 5.26 -9.75 -7.37
C GLN A 270 6.22 -9.13 -8.39
N LEU A 271 5.73 -8.20 -9.22
CA LEU A 271 6.55 -7.49 -10.22
C LEU A 271 7.09 -6.13 -9.71
N MET A 272 6.82 -5.76 -8.45
CA MET A 272 7.24 -4.51 -7.82
C MET A 272 8.40 -4.76 -6.85
N HIS A 273 9.64 -4.76 -7.36
CA HIS A 273 10.85 -4.96 -6.56
C HIS A 273 11.38 -3.65 -5.95
N VAL A 274 12.37 -3.74 -5.06
CA VAL A 274 12.90 -2.59 -4.29
C VAL A 274 13.34 -1.41 -5.16
N ALA A 275 13.95 -1.66 -6.32
CA ALA A 275 14.39 -0.58 -7.22
C ALA A 275 13.25 0.23 -7.85
N GLU A 276 12.00 -0.25 -7.78
CA GLU A 276 10.84 0.47 -8.33
C GLU A 276 10.45 1.70 -7.49
N ILE A 277 10.97 1.85 -6.27
CA ILE A 277 10.71 3.05 -5.46
C ILE A 277 11.06 4.35 -6.20
N ILE A 278 12.13 4.36 -7.00
CA ILE A 278 12.51 5.55 -7.80
C ILE A 278 11.47 5.83 -8.87
N ARG A 279 11.00 4.79 -9.57
CA ARG A 279 9.98 4.96 -10.61
C ARG A 279 8.64 5.38 -10.01
N LEU A 280 8.29 4.86 -8.83
CA LEU A 280 7.10 5.28 -8.10
C LEU A 280 7.17 6.76 -7.67
N LEU A 281 8.32 7.21 -7.16
CA LEU A 281 8.57 8.62 -6.85
C LEU A 281 8.49 9.52 -8.10
N GLU A 282 8.85 9.01 -9.28
CA GLU A 282 8.64 9.74 -10.55
C GLU A 282 7.14 9.80 -10.92
N ILE A 283 6.43 8.69 -10.80
CA ILE A 283 4.99 8.60 -11.15
C ILE A 283 4.17 9.56 -10.29
N ILE A 284 4.37 9.57 -8.97
CA ILE A 284 3.58 10.41 -8.06
C ILE A 284 3.94 11.90 -8.14
N LYS A 285 5.08 12.23 -8.75
CA LYS A 285 5.50 13.61 -9.00
C LYS A 285 4.73 14.27 -10.16
N THR A 286 4.19 13.47 -11.09
CA THR A 286 3.60 13.94 -12.37
C THR A 286 2.50 15.00 -12.20
N ASP A 287 2.48 15.99 -13.11
CA ASP A 287 1.60 17.17 -13.20
C ASP A 287 0.25 17.00 -12.50
N ARG A 288 0.20 17.53 -11.27
CA ARG A 288 -1.04 17.80 -10.55
C ARG A 288 -1.43 19.26 -10.77
N PRO A 289 -2.70 19.63 -10.57
CA PRO A 289 -3.10 21.03 -10.57
C PRO A 289 -2.15 21.87 -9.71
N LEU A 290 -1.83 23.09 -10.18
CA LEU A 290 -0.95 24.04 -9.49
C LEU A 290 -1.29 24.12 -7.98
N GLY A 291 -0.30 23.87 -7.13
CA GLY A 291 -0.45 23.83 -5.66
C GLY A 291 -0.72 22.44 -5.08
N ARG A 292 -0.81 21.40 -5.90
CA ARG A 292 -0.92 19.99 -5.47
C ARG A 292 0.29 19.11 -5.83
N GLU A 293 1.36 19.73 -6.30
CA GLU A 293 2.63 19.05 -6.53
C GLU A 293 3.17 18.52 -5.18
N ASN A 294 3.62 17.26 -5.14
CA ASN A 294 4.18 16.62 -3.94
C ASN A 294 3.20 16.32 -2.78
N GLN A 295 1.89 16.19 -3.05
CA GLN A 295 0.88 15.90 -2.01
C GLN A 295 0.60 14.41 -1.78
N ILE A 296 1.17 13.51 -2.59
CA ILE A 296 0.92 12.08 -2.49
C ILE A 296 1.93 11.44 -1.55
N SER A 297 1.43 10.92 -0.43
CA SER A 297 2.21 10.03 0.44
C SER A 297 2.34 8.66 -0.22
N LEU A 298 3.56 8.13 -0.29
CA LEU A 298 3.86 6.81 -0.83
C LEU A 298 4.19 5.86 0.31
N ASP A 299 3.40 4.79 0.46
CA ASP A 299 3.66 3.71 1.41
C ASP A 299 3.97 2.42 0.63
N PHE A 300 5.26 2.21 0.35
CA PHE A 300 5.72 1.14 -0.54
C PHE A 300 6.45 0.03 0.23
N TYR A 301 5.89 -1.18 0.20
CA TYR A 301 6.54 -2.40 0.65
C TYR A 301 6.89 -3.27 -0.58
N PRO A 302 8.17 -3.27 -1.02
CA PRO A 302 8.60 -4.07 -2.16
C PRO A 302 8.30 -5.56 -1.98
N MET A 303 8.28 -6.30 -3.09
CA MET A 303 8.24 -7.76 -3.03
C MET A 303 9.34 -8.28 -2.10
N TRP A 304 8.94 -9.08 -1.12
CA TRP A 304 9.85 -9.75 -0.20
C TRP A 304 9.84 -11.24 -0.51
N HIS A 305 10.99 -11.77 -0.91
CA HIS A 305 11.14 -13.15 -1.32
C HIS A 305 11.31 -14.04 -0.08
N GLN A 306 10.23 -14.72 0.29
CA GLN A 306 10.25 -15.81 1.27
C GLN A 306 10.75 -17.07 0.57
N GLY A 307 11.79 -17.69 1.13
CA GLY A 307 12.16 -19.04 0.72
C GLY A 307 11.27 -20.10 1.39
N PRO A 308 11.48 -21.39 1.07
CA PRO A 308 10.76 -22.49 1.68
C PRO A 308 10.80 -22.44 3.21
N GLU A 309 9.73 -22.85 3.89
CA GLU A 309 9.67 -22.94 5.36
C GLU A 309 10.74 -23.90 5.88
N PHE A 310 11.29 -23.65 7.08
CA PHE A 310 12.33 -24.50 7.68
C PHE A 310 11.82 -25.92 7.96
N TYR A 311 10.55 -26.06 8.29
CA TYR A 311 9.89 -27.34 8.50
C TYR A 311 8.79 -27.58 7.45
N THR A 312 8.73 -28.77 6.86
CA THR A 312 7.55 -29.26 6.15
C THR A 312 6.52 -29.73 7.18
N ASN A 313 5.27 -29.29 7.04
CA ASN A 313 4.15 -29.65 7.93
C ASN A 313 4.43 -29.43 9.43
N GLY A 314 5.28 -28.45 9.76
CA GLY A 314 5.59 -28.04 11.13
C GLY A 314 6.43 -29.01 11.97
N THR A 315 6.86 -30.15 11.41
CA THR A 315 7.54 -31.20 12.20
C THR A 315 8.75 -31.82 11.49
N GLU A 316 8.76 -31.88 10.16
CA GLU A 316 9.85 -32.48 9.39
C GLU A 316 10.80 -31.41 8.86
N TRP A 317 12.12 -31.64 8.94
CA TRP A 317 13.09 -30.72 8.36
C TRP A 317 12.88 -30.62 6.84
N ASN A 318 12.73 -29.40 6.33
CA ASN A 318 12.60 -29.19 4.90
C ASN A 318 13.99 -29.28 4.24
N PRO A 319 14.28 -30.33 3.44
CA PRO A 319 15.58 -30.48 2.79
C PRO A 319 15.86 -29.40 1.75
N PHE A 320 14.83 -28.62 1.40
CA PHE A 320 14.90 -27.53 0.45
C PHE A 320 14.93 -26.16 1.13
N TYR A 321 15.02 -26.10 2.47
CA TYR A 321 15.21 -24.86 3.19
C TYR A 321 16.55 -24.22 2.82
N ALA A 322 16.49 -23.03 2.23
CA ALA A 322 17.67 -22.22 1.91
C ALA A 322 17.63 -20.83 2.58
N GLY A 323 16.68 -20.59 3.49
CA GLY A 323 16.48 -19.31 4.17
C GLY A 323 15.57 -18.34 3.42
N THR A 324 15.38 -17.13 3.96
CA THR A 324 14.63 -16.05 3.32
C THR A 324 15.55 -15.16 2.49
N TYR A 325 15.24 -14.95 1.21
CA TYR A 325 16.11 -14.27 0.25
C TYR A 325 15.97 -12.73 0.25
N GLY A 326 14.86 -12.21 0.77
CA GLY A 326 14.66 -10.78 0.97
C GLY A 326 14.38 -10.01 -0.33
N ALA A 327 15.42 -9.49 -0.98
CA ALA A 327 15.29 -8.53 -2.09
C ALA A 327 15.26 -9.13 -3.50
N THR A 328 15.82 -10.32 -3.70
CA THR A 328 15.89 -11.01 -5.00
C THR A 328 15.79 -12.51 -4.77
N TRP A 329 15.21 -13.24 -5.72
CA TRP A 329 15.01 -14.69 -5.61
C TRP A 329 16.28 -15.49 -5.93
N ASP A 330 16.94 -15.17 -7.04
CA ASP A 330 18.09 -15.94 -7.53
C ASP A 330 19.41 -15.35 -6.97
N ASN A 331 20.51 -16.11 -7.09
CA ASN A 331 21.84 -15.58 -6.82
C ASN A 331 22.22 -14.60 -7.95
N THR A 332 22.67 -13.40 -7.56
CA THR A 332 23.00 -12.31 -8.49
C THR A 332 24.50 -12.00 -8.61
N ASP A 333 25.36 -12.82 -8.00
CA ASP A 333 26.83 -12.69 -7.95
C ASP A 333 27.29 -11.28 -7.52
N MET A 334 26.54 -10.69 -6.59
CA MET A 334 26.82 -9.37 -6.05
C MET A 334 26.37 -9.23 -4.60
N ASN A 335 26.94 -8.27 -3.88
CA ASN A 335 26.48 -7.91 -2.54
C ASN A 335 25.12 -7.19 -2.62
N THR A 336 24.03 -7.97 -2.45
CA THR A 336 22.66 -7.46 -2.51
C THR A 336 22.38 -6.38 -1.45
N CYS A 337 22.99 -6.48 -0.26
CA CYS A 337 22.80 -5.46 0.80
C CYS A 337 23.33 -4.10 0.36
N LEU A 338 24.54 -4.05 -0.19
CA LEU A 338 25.12 -2.82 -0.74
C LEU A 338 24.31 -2.32 -1.95
N ALA A 339 23.81 -3.22 -2.78
CA ALA A 339 22.93 -2.86 -3.89
C ALA A 339 21.62 -2.20 -3.42
N VAL A 340 21.00 -2.72 -2.36
CA VAL A 340 19.81 -2.14 -1.74
C VAL A 340 20.15 -0.77 -1.14
N TRP A 341 21.25 -0.63 -0.39
CA TRP A 341 21.67 0.68 0.13
C TRP A 341 21.98 1.70 -0.97
N SER A 342 22.53 1.26 -2.11
CA SER A 342 22.72 2.12 -3.29
C SER A 342 21.39 2.65 -3.84
N ILE A 343 20.34 1.82 -3.85
CA ILE A 343 18.98 2.24 -4.24
C ILE A 343 18.41 3.22 -3.22
N VAL A 344 18.53 2.94 -1.93
CA VAL A 344 18.06 3.81 -0.84
C VAL A 344 18.72 5.18 -0.91
N MET A 345 20.05 5.23 -1.04
CA MET A 345 20.80 6.49 -1.13
C MET A 345 20.35 7.37 -2.31
N ARG A 346 19.88 6.78 -3.41
CA ARG A 346 19.27 7.50 -4.54
C ARG A 346 17.83 7.93 -4.27
N ALA A 347 17.03 7.08 -3.64
CA ALA A 347 15.61 7.34 -3.40
C ALA A 347 15.38 8.41 -2.31
N LEU A 348 16.23 8.46 -1.28
CA LEU A 348 16.13 9.41 -0.17
C LEU A 348 16.04 10.88 -0.59
N PRO A 349 16.96 11.44 -1.41
CA PRO A 349 16.87 12.84 -1.83
C PRO A 349 15.61 13.10 -2.67
N MET A 350 15.18 12.15 -3.50
CA MET A 350 13.94 12.27 -4.28
C MET A 350 12.71 12.33 -3.37
N ALA A 351 12.62 11.43 -2.40
CA ALA A 351 11.51 11.39 -1.45
C ALA A 351 11.45 12.68 -0.60
N ARG A 352 12.60 13.14 -0.10
CA ARG A 352 12.69 14.41 0.65
C ARG A 352 12.27 15.63 -0.16
N ALA A 353 12.70 15.71 -1.42
CA ALA A 353 12.31 16.81 -2.31
C ALA A 353 10.79 16.85 -2.55
N GLN A 354 10.10 15.72 -2.38
CA GLN A 354 8.66 15.57 -2.53
C GLN A 354 7.92 15.48 -1.18
N ASN A 355 8.59 15.74 -0.06
CA ASN A 355 8.01 15.58 1.29
C ASN A 355 7.38 14.18 1.55
N VAL A 356 7.93 13.14 0.93
CA VAL A 356 7.51 11.76 1.11
C VAL A 356 8.38 11.12 2.19
N ASP A 357 7.74 10.63 3.25
CA ASP A 357 8.41 9.89 4.31
C ASP A 357 8.54 8.40 3.94
N ILE A 358 9.76 7.94 3.71
CA ILE A 358 10.10 6.53 3.46
C ILE A 358 10.99 5.94 4.57
N VAL A 359 11.28 6.69 5.64
CA VAL A 359 12.33 6.35 6.62
C VAL A 359 11.83 6.20 8.04
N SER A 360 10.69 6.82 8.40
CA SER A 360 10.11 6.66 9.73
C SER A 360 9.73 5.20 9.97
N LYS A 361 9.90 4.73 11.22
CA LYS A 361 9.67 3.33 11.62
C LYS A 361 8.29 2.76 11.29
N GLY A 362 7.29 3.62 11.07
CA GLY A 362 5.92 3.21 10.71
C GLY A 362 5.67 3.05 9.21
N THR A 363 6.58 3.47 8.34
CA THR A 363 6.43 3.35 6.89
C THR A 363 6.75 1.94 6.43
N ALA A 364 6.08 1.47 5.40
CA ALA A 364 6.25 0.11 4.92
C ALA A 364 7.62 -0.10 4.27
N PHE A 365 8.20 0.94 3.66
CA PHE A 365 9.56 0.86 3.13
C PHE A 365 10.59 0.71 4.25
N ARG A 366 10.45 1.47 5.35
CA ARG A 366 11.32 1.31 6.51
C ARG A 366 11.17 -0.08 7.15
N GLN A 367 9.95 -0.57 7.30
CA GLN A 367 9.71 -1.93 7.80
C GLN A 367 10.35 -2.98 6.89
N TRP A 368 10.30 -2.79 5.58
CA TRP A 368 10.97 -3.66 4.62
C TRP A 368 12.51 -3.68 4.81
N LEU A 369 13.13 -2.52 5.06
CA LEU A 369 14.56 -2.43 5.37
C LEU A 369 14.91 -3.15 6.70
N ASP A 370 14.03 -3.02 7.70
CA ASP A 370 14.20 -3.57 9.05
C ASP A 370 13.94 -5.09 9.13
N ASN A 371 13.49 -5.75 8.05
CA ASN A 371 13.14 -7.18 8.02
C ASN A 371 14.34 -8.15 8.08
N GLY A 372 15.52 -7.68 8.48
CA GLY A 372 16.70 -8.52 8.71
C GLY A 372 17.66 -8.65 7.52
N LEU A 373 17.32 -8.10 6.34
CA LEU A 373 18.26 -8.05 5.22
C LEU A 373 19.41 -7.07 5.50
N LEU A 374 19.12 -5.93 6.11
CA LEU A 374 20.08 -4.87 6.40
C LEU A 374 20.30 -4.76 7.92
N TRP A 375 21.50 -4.38 8.33
CA TRP A 375 21.85 -4.14 9.73
C TRP A 375 22.05 -2.64 9.98
N LYS A 376 21.88 -2.22 11.24
CA LYS A 376 22.07 -0.83 11.67
C LYS A 376 21.29 0.18 10.82
N VAL A 377 20.05 -0.18 10.46
CA VAL A 377 19.24 0.59 9.50
C VAL A 377 19.00 2.01 10.00
N GLU A 378 18.69 2.18 11.29
CA GLU A 378 18.49 3.49 11.91
C GLU A 378 19.75 4.35 11.84
N GLU A 379 20.89 3.83 12.30
CA GLU A 379 22.15 4.57 12.31
C GLU A 379 22.61 4.92 10.89
N THR A 380 22.41 4.00 9.94
CA THR A 380 22.77 4.19 8.53
C THR A 380 21.93 5.30 7.90
N LEU A 381 20.61 5.29 8.11
CA LEU A 381 19.72 6.34 7.61
C LEU A 381 20.04 7.69 8.24
N GLN A 382 20.32 7.75 9.54
CA GLN A 382 20.74 8.97 10.22
C GLN A 382 22.05 9.53 9.64
N ALA A 383 23.04 8.67 9.37
CA ALA A 383 24.29 9.07 8.73
C ALA A 383 24.07 9.63 7.31
N MET A 384 23.21 8.99 6.51
CA MET A 384 22.87 9.45 5.15
C MET A 384 22.08 10.77 5.14
N LEU A 385 21.24 11.00 6.16
CA LEU A 385 20.38 12.18 6.28
C LEU A 385 21.08 13.38 6.95
N SER A 386 22.27 13.17 7.52
CA SER A 386 23.07 14.21 8.16
C SER A 386 23.34 15.39 7.20
N PRO A 387 23.24 16.65 7.67
CA PRO A 387 23.57 17.83 6.86
C PRO A 387 25.00 17.81 6.30
N LYS A 388 25.93 17.16 7.02
CA LYS A 388 27.32 16.95 6.60
C LYS A 388 27.60 15.45 6.69
N PRO A 389 27.28 14.68 5.64
CA PRO A 389 27.45 13.23 5.66
C PRO A 389 28.93 12.86 5.72
N ASP A 390 29.34 12.14 6.76
CA ASP A 390 30.66 11.51 6.82
C ASP A 390 30.63 10.26 5.94
N LEU A 391 31.33 10.32 4.80
CA LEU A 391 31.37 9.23 3.83
C LEU A 391 32.04 7.98 4.39
N LYS A 392 33.01 8.10 5.31
CA LYS A 392 33.64 6.93 5.94
C LYS A 392 32.65 6.21 6.85
N LEU A 393 31.92 6.98 7.64
CA LEU A 393 30.86 6.46 8.49
C LEU A 393 29.78 5.76 7.67
N ILE A 394 29.31 6.39 6.59
CA ILE A 394 28.31 5.79 5.70
C ILE A 394 28.84 4.48 5.11
N CYS A 395 30.05 4.47 4.55
CA CYS A 395 30.61 3.26 3.93
C CYS A 395 30.80 2.12 4.94
N ALA A 396 31.21 2.42 6.17
CA ALA A 396 31.29 1.44 7.24
C ALA A 396 29.90 0.88 7.60
N LEU A 397 28.89 1.75 7.77
CA LEU A 397 27.55 1.35 8.19
C LEU A 397 26.78 0.56 7.13
N VAL A 398 26.86 0.94 5.85
CA VAL A 398 26.20 0.19 4.76
C VAL A 398 26.78 -1.21 4.57
N ASP A 399 28.06 -1.40 4.92
CA ASP A 399 28.76 -2.69 4.91
C ASP A 399 28.76 -3.37 6.29
N SER A 400 27.87 -2.97 7.21
CA SER A 400 27.88 -3.44 8.61
C SER A 400 27.67 -4.95 8.82
N ARG A 401 27.23 -5.67 7.77
CA ARG A 401 27.15 -7.15 7.77
C ARG A 401 28.50 -7.84 7.58
N ASN A 402 29.53 -7.12 7.16
CA ASN A 402 30.86 -7.67 7.02
C ASN A 402 31.46 -7.92 8.42
N PRO A 403 31.81 -9.18 8.76
CA PRO A 403 32.28 -9.55 10.10
C PRO A 403 33.63 -8.91 10.47
N ASP A 404 34.43 -8.46 9.50
CA ASP A 404 35.74 -7.88 9.78
C ASP A 404 35.63 -6.56 10.58
N HIS A 405 34.54 -5.81 10.37
CA HIS A 405 34.37 -4.50 11.00
C HIS A 405 33.01 -4.28 11.67
N HIS A 406 31.95 -5.03 11.35
CA HIS A 406 30.60 -4.87 11.94
C HIS A 406 30.12 -3.41 11.96
N GLY A 407 30.47 -2.63 10.94
CA GLY A 407 30.15 -1.19 10.84
C GLY A 407 31.02 -0.25 11.69
N SER A 408 32.12 -0.71 12.27
CA SER A 408 33.10 0.15 12.95
C SER A 408 33.96 0.91 11.93
N VAL A 409 33.94 2.24 11.97
CA VAL A 409 34.74 3.09 11.07
C VAL A 409 36.23 2.83 11.22
N ARG A 410 36.73 2.69 12.46
CA ARG A 410 38.15 2.43 12.73
C ARG A 410 38.62 1.12 12.10
N ARG A 411 37.81 0.06 12.19
CA ARG A 411 38.14 -1.23 11.58
C ARG A 411 37.95 -1.18 10.06
N TRP A 412 36.88 -0.53 9.60
CA TRP A 412 36.56 -0.35 8.18
C TRP A 412 37.63 0.44 7.40
N ALA A 413 38.29 1.39 8.05
CA ALA A 413 39.38 2.18 7.48
C ALA A 413 40.77 1.61 7.81
N SER A 414 40.87 0.33 8.16
CA SER A 414 42.16 -0.33 8.39
C SER A 414 42.63 -1.07 7.14
N ASP A 415 43.95 -1.19 6.97
CA ASP A 415 44.57 -1.92 5.86
C ASP A 415 44.38 -3.45 5.95
N SER A 416 43.69 -3.93 6.99
CA SER A 416 43.53 -5.36 7.31
C SER A 416 42.24 -6.00 6.78
N ILE A 417 41.42 -5.26 6.03
CA ILE A 417 40.16 -5.81 5.48
C ILE A 417 40.45 -6.66 4.26
N GLY A 418 39.95 -7.89 4.26
CA GLY A 418 40.07 -8.79 3.12
C GLY A 418 39.47 -8.20 1.85
N CYS A 419 40.09 -8.48 0.70
CA CYS A 419 39.62 -8.03 -0.62
C CYS A 419 39.53 -6.50 -0.76
N ARG A 420 40.47 -5.73 -0.20
CA ARG A 420 40.70 -4.29 -0.47
C ARG A 420 42.20 -3.93 -0.44
N PRO A 421 43.06 -4.57 -1.27
CA PRO A 421 44.51 -4.33 -1.27
C PRO A 421 44.90 -2.87 -1.57
N GLU A 422 44.01 -2.10 -2.20
CA GLU A 422 44.18 -0.68 -2.53
C GLU A 422 43.82 0.30 -1.40
N GLY A 423 43.41 -0.20 -0.23
CA GLY A 423 42.98 0.64 0.90
C GLY A 423 41.48 0.96 0.89
N TRP A 424 41.03 1.85 1.78
CA TRP A 424 39.61 2.20 1.95
C TRP A 424 39.22 3.45 1.14
N GLU A 425 40.18 4.26 0.73
CA GLU A 425 40.01 5.56 0.08
C GLU A 425 39.17 5.44 -1.21
N PRO A 426 39.42 4.48 -2.13
CA PRO A 426 38.61 4.34 -3.34
C PRO A 426 37.13 4.08 -3.04
N TYR A 427 36.78 3.54 -1.88
CA TYR A 427 35.40 3.20 -1.55
C TYR A 427 34.57 4.42 -1.10
N VAL A 428 35.22 5.49 -0.63
CA VAL A 428 34.56 6.77 -0.29
C VAL A 428 34.56 7.75 -1.47
N GLU A 429 35.33 7.50 -2.51
CA GLU A 429 35.32 8.29 -3.74
C GLU A 429 34.03 8.08 -4.53
N LYS A 430 33.67 9.07 -5.35
CA LYS A 430 32.51 8.98 -6.23
C LYS A 430 32.94 8.66 -7.66
N TYR A 431 32.28 7.67 -8.26
CA TYR A 431 32.47 7.28 -9.64
C TYR A 431 31.18 7.47 -10.44
N HIS A 432 31.33 7.70 -11.75
CA HIS A 432 30.19 7.78 -12.65
C HIS A 432 29.62 6.38 -12.89
N CYS A 433 28.30 6.22 -12.75
CA CYS A 433 27.62 5.00 -13.16
C CYS A 433 27.05 5.16 -14.57
N ASN A 434 27.46 4.31 -15.50
CA ASN A 434 27.05 4.42 -16.90
C ASN A 434 25.58 4.09 -17.14
N TYR A 435 24.93 3.39 -16.21
CA TYR A 435 23.51 3.07 -16.34
C TYR A 435 22.60 4.18 -15.80
N CYS A 436 22.80 4.63 -14.55
CA CYS A 436 21.96 5.68 -13.96
C CYS A 436 22.48 7.10 -14.16
N LYS A 437 23.69 7.27 -14.71
CA LYS A 437 24.37 8.55 -14.97
C LYS A 437 24.68 9.39 -13.73
N LEU A 438 24.56 8.81 -12.54
CA LEU A 438 24.86 9.48 -11.26
C LEU A 438 26.30 9.23 -10.81
N GLN A 439 26.78 10.12 -9.95
CA GLN A 439 28.02 9.95 -9.18
C GLN A 439 27.71 9.15 -7.91
N VAL A 440 28.27 7.95 -7.79
CA VAL A 440 27.96 6.97 -6.74
C VAL A 440 29.24 6.59 -5.99
N LEU A 441 29.17 6.39 -4.68
CA LEU A 441 30.33 5.97 -3.88
C LEU A 441 30.92 4.64 -4.36
N GLY A 442 32.24 4.50 -4.32
CA GLY A 442 32.98 3.30 -4.73
C GLY A 442 32.51 2.03 -4.03
N ILE A 443 32.08 2.12 -2.76
CA ILE A 443 31.49 1.01 -2.00
C ILE A 443 30.26 0.38 -2.67
N PHE A 444 29.59 1.09 -3.58
CA PHE A 444 28.45 0.57 -4.33
C PHE A 444 28.81 0.04 -5.72
N TYR A 445 30.06 -0.33 -5.95
CA TYR A 445 30.49 -1.08 -7.13
C TYR A 445 31.01 -2.46 -6.68
N GLN A 446 31.15 -3.41 -7.61
CA GLN A 446 31.83 -4.65 -7.23
C GLN A 446 33.29 -4.34 -6.94
N TYR A 447 33.86 -5.03 -5.96
CA TYR A 447 35.28 -4.92 -5.61
C TYR A 447 36.18 -4.94 -6.84
N HIS A 448 35.99 -5.93 -7.71
CA HIS A 448 36.79 -6.11 -8.90
C HIS A 448 36.70 -4.91 -9.86
N ASP A 449 35.52 -4.29 -10.00
CA ASP A 449 35.33 -3.11 -10.85
C ASP A 449 36.24 -1.94 -10.40
N ILE A 450 36.32 -1.72 -9.07
CA ILE A 450 37.13 -0.64 -8.48
C ILE A 450 38.62 -0.99 -8.52
N PHE A 451 38.98 -2.21 -8.12
CA PHE A 451 40.36 -2.68 -8.15
C PHE A 451 40.98 -2.59 -9.55
N GLU A 452 40.25 -3.03 -10.57
CA GLU A 452 40.69 -2.95 -11.95
C GLU A 452 40.85 -1.50 -12.43
N LEU A 453 39.90 -0.63 -12.07
CA LEU A 453 39.98 0.78 -12.43
C LEU A 453 41.25 1.44 -11.87
N GLN A 454 41.60 1.13 -10.62
CA GLN A 454 42.77 1.65 -9.92
C GLN A 454 44.07 1.06 -10.50
N SER A 455 44.08 -0.25 -10.74
CA SER A 455 45.26 -0.98 -11.25
C SER A 455 45.65 -0.58 -12.67
N PHE A 456 44.70 -0.15 -13.49
CA PHE A 456 44.94 0.24 -14.90
C PHE A 456 44.90 1.76 -15.13
N HIS A 457 45.19 2.56 -14.09
CA HIS A 457 45.29 4.03 -14.14
C HIS A 457 44.17 4.72 -14.93
N GLY A 458 42.91 4.41 -14.62
CA GLY A 458 41.78 5.15 -15.18
C GLY A 458 41.56 4.96 -16.67
N ASN A 459 41.89 3.79 -17.23
CA ASN A 459 41.55 3.42 -18.61
C ASN A 459 40.12 3.86 -18.97
N SER A 460 40.01 4.81 -19.90
CA SER A 460 38.76 5.50 -20.26
C SER A 460 37.67 4.53 -20.68
N ALA A 461 38.03 3.41 -21.31
CA ALA A 461 37.07 2.37 -21.70
C ALA A 461 36.50 1.61 -20.50
N ARG A 462 37.26 1.44 -19.42
CA ARG A 462 36.78 0.81 -18.18
C ARG A 462 35.91 1.77 -17.37
N VAL A 463 36.31 3.04 -17.28
CA VAL A 463 35.46 4.11 -16.71
C VAL A 463 34.10 4.16 -17.41
N ALA A 464 34.09 4.03 -18.75
CA ALA A 464 32.87 4.04 -19.56
C ALA A 464 31.96 2.80 -19.38
N ASN A 465 32.38 1.77 -18.65
CA ASN A 465 31.59 0.54 -18.43
C ASN A 465 31.19 0.29 -16.97
N LEU A 466 31.61 1.12 -16.02
CA LEU A 466 31.23 1.02 -14.61
C LEU A 466 29.70 1.08 -14.42
N THR A 467 29.15 0.08 -13.74
CA THR A 467 27.73 0.02 -13.37
C THR A 467 27.61 -0.26 -11.88
N CYS A 468 26.96 0.64 -11.14
CA CYS A 468 26.79 0.48 -9.70
C CYS A 468 25.88 -0.71 -9.36
N LEU A 469 26.08 -1.26 -8.15
CA LEU A 469 25.35 -2.39 -7.58
C LEU A 469 23.83 -2.16 -7.57
N GLY A 470 23.35 -0.93 -7.30
CA GLY A 470 21.92 -0.62 -7.36
C GLY A 470 21.32 -0.78 -8.76
N CYS A 471 22.08 -0.46 -9.82
CA CYS A 471 21.67 -0.68 -11.21
C CYS A 471 21.79 -2.15 -11.61
N LYS A 472 22.85 -2.85 -11.17
CA LYS A 472 22.99 -4.31 -11.36
C LYS A 472 21.79 -5.04 -10.74
N LEU A 473 21.39 -4.71 -9.50
CA LEU A 473 20.24 -5.31 -8.83
C LEU A 473 18.93 -5.01 -9.53
N LYS A 474 18.70 -3.77 -9.97
CA LYS A 474 17.53 -3.43 -10.79
C LYS A 474 17.43 -4.33 -12.03
N LEU A 475 18.52 -4.48 -12.77
CA LEU A 475 18.56 -5.36 -13.94
C LEU A 475 18.30 -6.82 -13.57
N ALA A 476 18.94 -7.32 -12.51
CA ALA A 476 18.73 -8.68 -12.04
C ALA A 476 17.25 -8.95 -11.74
N CYS A 477 16.60 -8.08 -10.95
CA CYS A 477 15.18 -8.23 -10.64
C CYS A 477 14.27 -8.09 -11.88
N GLN A 478 14.64 -7.31 -12.88
CA GLN A 478 13.89 -7.20 -14.14
C GLN A 478 13.93 -8.49 -14.98
N TYR A 479 15.04 -9.23 -14.93
CA TYR A 479 15.24 -10.47 -15.69
C TYR A 479 15.01 -11.75 -14.88
N GLU A 480 14.67 -11.62 -13.61
CA GLU A 480 14.22 -12.72 -12.76
C GLU A 480 13.13 -13.58 -13.44
N LYS A 481 13.34 -14.89 -13.40
CA LYS A 481 12.50 -15.90 -14.07
C LYS A 481 11.63 -16.70 -13.11
N ASP A 482 11.85 -16.57 -11.81
CA ASP A 482 11.04 -17.21 -10.77
C ASP A 482 9.57 -16.80 -10.89
N HIS A 483 8.68 -17.69 -10.46
CA HIS A 483 7.22 -17.48 -10.45
C HIS A 483 6.67 -16.87 -11.75
N TYR A 484 7.20 -17.36 -12.88
CA TYR A 484 6.89 -16.89 -14.23
C TYR A 484 7.02 -15.37 -14.46
N LYS A 485 7.74 -14.64 -13.61
CA LYS A 485 7.87 -13.16 -13.66
C LYS A 485 8.27 -12.68 -15.05
N ALA A 486 9.22 -13.32 -15.71
CA ALA A 486 9.64 -12.98 -17.07
C ALA A 486 8.48 -13.10 -18.09
N SER A 487 7.63 -14.13 -17.98
CA SER A 487 6.44 -14.28 -18.83
C SER A 487 5.37 -13.25 -18.49
N LYS A 488 5.15 -12.97 -17.20
CA LYS A 488 4.21 -11.92 -16.75
C LYS A 488 4.61 -10.54 -17.25
N ARG A 489 5.89 -10.18 -17.16
CA ARG A 489 6.42 -8.92 -17.72
C ARG A 489 6.26 -8.85 -19.24
N ARG A 490 6.47 -9.96 -19.96
CA ARG A 490 6.21 -10.03 -21.42
C ARG A 490 4.74 -9.82 -21.75
N LEU A 491 3.83 -10.39 -20.96
CA LEU A 491 2.39 -10.17 -21.12
C LEU A 491 2.02 -8.69 -20.90
N MET A 492 2.52 -8.09 -19.81
CA MET A 492 2.32 -6.66 -19.53
C MET A 492 2.94 -5.77 -20.60
N LYS A 493 4.10 -6.14 -21.16
CA LYS A 493 4.70 -5.46 -22.31
C LYS A 493 3.82 -5.57 -23.56
N ALA A 494 3.31 -6.76 -23.86
CA ALA A 494 2.42 -6.95 -25.01
C ALA A 494 1.15 -6.09 -24.90
N TRP A 495 0.65 -5.88 -23.68
CA TRP A 495 -0.50 -5.02 -23.41
C TRP A 495 -0.17 -3.53 -23.47
N LEU A 496 0.83 -3.07 -22.72
CA LEU A 496 1.05 -1.64 -22.45
C LEU A 496 2.08 -0.96 -23.36
N HIS A 497 2.75 -1.68 -24.26
CA HIS A 497 3.77 -1.09 -25.14
C HIS A 497 3.14 -0.59 -26.45
N ASN A 498 3.49 0.61 -26.90
CA ASN A 498 3.16 1.12 -28.24
C ASN A 498 4.05 0.44 -29.29
N VAL A 499 3.54 0.29 -30.52
CA VAL A 499 4.33 -0.34 -31.60
C VAL A 499 5.54 0.53 -31.96
N ASP A 500 5.34 1.85 -32.01
CA ASP A 500 6.32 2.79 -32.56
C ASP A 500 7.04 3.66 -31.52
N ASP A 501 6.48 3.83 -30.32
CA ASP A 501 6.91 4.89 -29.37
C ASP A 501 7.21 4.36 -27.94
N GLY A 502 7.69 3.12 -27.83
CA GLY A 502 8.06 2.54 -26.54
C GLY A 502 6.84 2.25 -25.64
N TRP A 503 6.95 2.52 -24.33
CA TRP A 503 5.84 2.27 -23.38
C TRP A 503 4.72 3.29 -23.54
N ASN A 504 3.46 2.84 -23.51
CA ASN A 504 2.34 3.76 -23.35
C ASN A 504 2.36 4.33 -21.93
N THR A 505 2.61 5.63 -21.81
CA THR A 505 2.75 6.32 -20.52
C THR A 505 1.61 7.30 -20.22
N ALA A 506 0.66 7.51 -21.15
CA ALA A 506 -0.35 8.56 -20.99
C ALA A 506 -1.78 8.17 -21.42
N ASP A 507 -1.93 7.22 -22.33
CA ASP A 507 -3.23 6.92 -22.96
C ASP A 507 -3.87 5.67 -22.36
N LEU A 508 -4.56 5.84 -21.24
CA LEU A 508 -5.29 4.74 -20.58
C LEU A 508 -6.40 4.17 -21.48
N SER A 509 -7.12 5.00 -22.23
CA SER A 509 -8.21 4.56 -23.11
C SER A 509 -7.70 3.63 -24.21
N LYS A 510 -6.57 3.99 -24.84
CA LYS A 510 -5.88 3.11 -25.79
C LYS A 510 -5.41 1.83 -25.14
N ALA A 511 -4.85 1.87 -23.92
CA ALA A 511 -4.44 0.66 -23.21
C ALA A 511 -5.62 -0.28 -22.94
N LEU A 512 -6.78 0.25 -22.54
CA LEU A 512 -8.00 -0.53 -22.30
C LEU A 512 -8.55 -1.14 -23.61
N SER A 513 -8.47 -0.41 -24.73
CA SER A 513 -8.81 -0.95 -26.06
C SER A 513 -7.82 -2.03 -26.52
N ASP A 514 -6.52 -1.76 -26.35
CA ASP A 514 -5.41 -2.66 -26.73
C ASP A 514 -5.48 -4.01 -26.02
N PHE A 515 -6.10 -4.08 -24.84
CA PHE A 515 -6.33 -5.33 -24.13
C PHE A 515 -7.09 -6.36 -25.01
N HIS A 516 -8.15 -5.89 -25.66
CA HIS A 516 -9.01 -6.71 -26.52
C HIS A 516 -8.39 -6.90 -27.90
N THR A 517 -7.95 -5.82 -28.55
CA THR A 517 -7.42 -5.89 -29.93
C THR A 517 -6.18 -6.77 -30.02
N ARG A 518 -5.32 -6.76 -28.98
CA ARG A 518 -4.10 -7.58 -28.91
C ARG A 518 -4.31 -8.94 -28.26
N ARG A 519 -5.56 -9.27 -27.95
CA ARG A 519 -6.00 -10.55 -27.38
C ARG A 519 -5.16 -10.94 -26.16
N ILE A 520 -4.96 -10.00 -25.24
CA ILE A 520 -4.10 -10.20 -24.06
C ILE A 520 -4.61 -11.34 -23.20
N ILE A 521 -5.93 -11.50 -23.10
CA ILE A 521 -6.57 -12.58 -22.37
C ILE A 521 -6.16 -13.97 -22.89
N LEU A 522 -6.08 -14.18 -24.21
CA LEU A 522 -5.67 -15.46 -24.81
C LEU A 522 -4.18 -15.76 -24.54
N LYS A 523 -3.34 -14.72 -24.48
CA LYS A 523 -1.92 -14.88 -24.13
C LYS A 523 -1.73 -15.27 -22.67
N ALA A 524 -2.63 -14.83 -21.79
CA ALA A 524 -2.63 -15.21 -20.39
C ALA A 524 -3.14 -16.64 -20.20
N ASP A 525 -4.16 -17.03 -20.96
CA ASP A 525 -4.68 -18.40 -21.01
C ASP A 525 -3.59 -19.39 -21.43
N ALA A 526 -2.88 -19.11 -22.54
CA ALA A 526 -1.75 -19.91 -22.99
C ALA A 526 -0.60 -19.99 -21.95
N LEU A 527 -0.42 -18.95 -21.12
CA LEU A 527 0.55 -19.00 -20.02
C LEU A 527 0.06 -19.90 -18.89
N ASP A 528 -1.25 -19.93 -18.63
CA ASP A 528 -1.87 -20.80 -17.64
C ASP A 528 -1.82 -22.27 -18.07
N GLU A 529 -2.18 -22.57 -19.32
CA GLU A 529 -1.99 -23.90 -19.94
C GLU A 529 -0.53 -24.36 -19.81
N LYS A 530 0.43 -23.47 -20.09
CA LYS A 530 1.85 -23.80 -19.94
C LYS A 530 2.22 -24.14 -18.49
N ARG A 531 1.62 -23.48 -17.50
CA ARG A 531 1.83 -23.80 -16.08
C ARG A 531 1.16 -25.13 -15.73
N MET A 532 -0.07 -25.36 -16.15
CA MET A 532 -0.78 -26.62 -15.92
C MET A 532 -0.05 -27.82 -16.54
N LEU A 533 0.52 -27.66 -17.75
CA LEU A 533 1.36 -28.67 -18.38
C LEU A 533 2.64 -28.96 -17.60
N ALA A 534 3.24 -27.96 -16.96
CA ALA A 534 4.40 -28.16 -16.09
C ALA A 534 4.04 -28.85 -14.75
N MET A 535 2.77 -28.77 -14.35
CA MET A 535 2.26 -29.43 -13.13
C MET A 535 1.75 -30.86 -13.40
N ASN A 536 1.40 -31.19 -14.64
CA ASN A 536 0.83 -32.49 -15.04
C ASN A 536 1.92 -33.44 -15.56
N HIS A 537 2.87 -33.82 -14.70
CA HIS A 537 3.83 -34.89 -15.01
C HIS A 537 3.25 -36.26 -14.61
N THR A 538 3.62 -37.31 -15.36
CA THR A 538 3.15 -38.70 -15.09
C THR A 538 3.66 -39.25 -13.76
N ASP A 539 4.75 -38.70 -13.23
CA ASP A 539 5.27 -38.98 -11.89
C ASP A 539 4.86 -37.86 -10.93
N PRO A 540 3.99 -38.13 -9.94
CA PRO A 540 3.56 -37.14 -8.95
C PRO A 540 4.71 -36.48 -8.18
N ASN A 541 5.88 -37.12 -8.07
CA ASN A 541 7.05 -36.53 -7.42
C ASN A 541 7.69 -35.41 -8.26
N ASN A 542 7.35 -35.33 -9.55
CA ASN A 542 7.79 -34.29 -10.48
C ASN A 542 6.71 -33.23 -10.74
N ASN A 543 5.56 -33.31 -10.06
CA ASN A 543 4.55 -32.26 -10.09
C ASN A 543 5.10 -31.05 -9.33
N TYR A 544 5.60 -30.08 -10.07
CA TYR A 544 6.27 -28.90 -9.54
C TYR A 544 5.58 -27.67 -10.10
N ASP A 545 4.91 -26.90 -9.24
CA ASP A 545 4.33 -25.63 -9.65
C ASP A 545 5.40 -24.54 -9.57
N ALA A 546 6.02 -24.19 -10.69
CA ALA A 546 7.03 -23.14 -10.71
C ALA A 546 6.52 -21.76 -10.24
N GLU A 547 5.19 -21.56 -10.09
CA GLU A 547 4.60 -20.37 -9.47
C GLU A 547 4.69 -20.37 -7.94
N TYR A 548 4.61 -21.53 -7.27
CA TYR A 548 4.55 -21.60 -5.80
C TYR A 548 5.71 -22.40 -5.20
N ASP A 549 6.18 -23.40 -5.91
CA ASP A 549 7.22 -24.32 -5.50
C ASP A 549 8.60 -23.91 -6.00
N CYS A 550 8.72 -22.74 -6.67
CA CYS A 550 9.97 -22.26 -7.23
C CYS A 550 11.10 -22.39 -6.19
N ARG A 551 12.30 -22.82 -6.60
CA ARG A 551 13.47 -22.94 -5.71
C ARG A 551 14.60 -22.06 -6.20
N GLN A 552 15.43 -21.58 -5.28
CA GLN A 552 16.68 -20.93 -5.65
C GLN A 552 17.59 -21.95 -6.33
N LYS A 553 18.34 -21.53 -7.34
CA LYS A 553 19.34 -22.41 -7.95
C LYS A 553 20.45 -22.68 -6.95
N PRO A 554 20.84 -23.96 -6.75
CA PRO A 554 22.01 -24.26 -5.95
C PRO A 554 23.24 -23.62 -6.60
N ILE A 555 24.09 -23.03 -5.77
CA ILE A 555 25.40 -22.54 -6.23
C ILE A 555 26.35 -23.75 -6.20
N PRO A 556 27.02 -24.08 -7.32
CA PRO A 556 28.04 -25.13 -7.35
C PRO A 556 29.15 -24.85 -6.34
N TRP A 557 29.67 -25.87 -5.66
CA TRP A 557 30.70 -25.71 -4.63
C TRP A 557 31.99 -25.07 -5.18
N GLU A 558 32.26 -25.27 -6.47
CA GLU A 558 33.37 -24.69 -7.23
C GLU A 558 33.22 -23.17 -7.40
N ALA A 559 31.97 -22.67 -7.42
CA ALA A 559 31.68 -21.26 -7.64
C ALA A 559 31.88 -20.39 -6.39
N TYR A 560 32.05 -20.98 -5.19
CA TYR A 560 32.24 -20.22 -3.95
C TYR A 560 33.60 -19.50 -3.90
N GLY A 561 34.63 -20.04 -4.57
CA GLY A 561 35.95 -19.38 -4.72
C GLY A 561 36.51 -18.76 -3.43
N LYS A 562 37.31 -17.69 -3.55
CA LYS A 562 37.83 -16.90 -2.40
C LYS A 562 36.78 -15.97 -1.74
N HIS A 563 35.64 -15.74 -2.40
CA HIS A 563 34.60 -14.82 -1.94
C HIS A 563 33.52 -15.49 -1.05
N GLY A 564 33.59 -16.81 -0.87
CA GLY A 564 32.77 -17.57 0.07
C GLY A 564 31.25 -17.39 -0.15
N PHE A 565 30.50 -17.29 0.95
CA PHE A 565 29.04 -17.20 0.94
C PHE A 565 28.47 -15.86 0.44
N GLN A 566 29.32 -14.86 0.12
CA GLN A 566 28.87 -13.54 -0.35
C GLN A 566 28.17 -13.57 -1.72
N LYS A 567 28.26 -14.70 -2.43
CA LYS A 567 27.49 -14.94 -3.66
C LYS A 567 26.03 -15.30 -3.38
N ARG A 568 25.67 -15.83 -2.21
CA ARG A 568 24.25 -16.12 -1.93
C ARG A 568 23.50 -14.81 -1.68
N SER A 569 22.29 -14.69 -2.25
CA SER A 569 21.32 -13.69 -1.78
C SER A 569 21.21 -13.84 -0.25
N PRO A 570 21.39 -12.76 0.52
CA PRO A 570 21.61 -12.89 1.95
C PRO A 570 20.41 -13.54 2.60
N THR A 571 20.64 -14.53 3.46
CA THR A 571 19.60 -14.98 4.37
C THR A 571 19.28 -13.82 5.33
N ALA A 572 18.00 -13.49 5.47
CA ALA A 572 17.52 -12.49 6.43
C ALA A 572 17.52 -13.00 7.89
N ASN A 573 18.22 -14.10 8.16
CA ASN A 573 18.41 -14.62 9.51
C ASN A 573 19.28 -13.62 10.27
N VAL A 574 18.72 -13.11 11.37
CA VAL A 574 19.43 -12.30 12.36
C VAL A 574 20.30 -13.26 13.18
N PRO A 575 21.62 -13.03 13.34
CA PRO A 575 22.45 -13.81 14.25
C PRO A 575 21.86 -13.84 15.67
N GLU A 576 21.95 -14.99 16.34
CA GLU A 576 21.34 -15.24 17.68
C GLU A 576 21.72 -14.19 18.75
N ASP A 577 22.85 -13.50 18.57
CA ASP A 577 23.44 -12.52 19.49
C ASP A 577 23.02 -11.06 19.20
N THR A 578 22.22 -10.81 18.16
CA THR A 578 21.69 -9.47 17.86
C THR A 578 20.21 -9.38 18.19
N GLN A 579 19.81 -8.37 18.99
CA GLN A 579 18.39 -8.14 19.26
C GLN A 579 17.66 -7.92 17.93
N PRO A 580 16.72 -8.80 17.56
CA PRO A 580 15.99 -8.64 16.32
C PRO A 580 15.23 -7.32 16.35
N SER A 581 15.15 -6.62 15.21
CA SER A 581 14.23 -5.51 15.06
C SER A 581 12.83 -5.95 15.53
N GLN A 582 12.07 -5.04 16.14
CA GLN A 582 10.65 -5.27 16.49
C GLN A 582 9.81 -5.68 15.27
N TRP A 583 10.31 -5.43 14.06
CA TRP A 583 9.71 -5.76 12.78
C TRP A 583 10.26 -7.04 12.13
N SER A 584 11.25 -7.71 12.76
CA SER A 584 11.79 -8.98 12.25
C SER A 584 10.66 -9.99 12.09
N ARG A 585 10.53 -10.57 10.89
CA ARG A 585 9.51 -11.58 10.60
C ARG A 585 9.61 -12.80 11.50
N HIS A 586 10.79 -13.15 12.02
CA HIS A 586 10.90 -14.23 12.99
C HIS A 586 10.05 -13.98 14.25
N ASN A 587 9.91 -12.72 14.68
CA ASN A 587 9.02 -12.34 15.78
C ASN A 587 7.54 -12.26 15.35
N MET A 588 7.24 -11.84 14.11
CA MET A 588 5.86 -11.78 13.61
C MET A 588 5.30 -13.15 13.27
N ASP A 589 6.07 -14.01 12.61
CA ASP A 589 5.70 -15.38 12.30
C ASP A 589 5.63 -16.22 13.57
N ASN A 590 6.45 -16.00 14.61
CA ASN A 590 6.22 -16.65 15.92
C ASN A 590 4.99 -16.11 16.66
N ARG A 591 4.65 -14.82 16.51
CA ARG A 591 3.40 -14.25 17.05
C ARG A 591 2.15 -14.70 16.27
N ASN A 592 2.30 -14.98 14.98
CA ASN A 592 1.24 -15.42 14.09
C ASN A 592 1.18 -16.96 13.95
N ALA A 593 2.24 -17.69 14.33
CA ALA A 593 2.28 -19.15 14.34
C ALA A 593 1.41 -19.74 15.46
N HIS A 594 0.99 -18.93 16.42
CA HIS A 594 -0.11 -19.29 17.31
C HIS A 594 -1.49 -19.35 16.60
N PHE A 595 -1.56 -19.13 15.29
CA PHE A 595 -2.77 -19.27 14.47
C PHE A 595 -2.77 -20.48 13.50
N ARG A 596 -1.91 -21.48 13.74
CA ARG A 596 -2.09 -22.85 13.20
C ARG A 596 -2.27 -23.84 14.35
N CYS A 597 -3.34 -23.66 15.12
CA CYS A 597 -3.93 -24.68 16.00
C CYS A 597 -5.44 -24.62 15.83
#